data_AF-A0A1H8PSW8-F1
#
_entry.id   AF-A0A1H8PSW8-F1
#
_cell.length_a   1.000
_cell.length_b   1.000
_cell.length_c   1.000
_cell.angle_alpha   90.00
_cell.angle_beta   90.00
_cell.angle_gamma   90.00
#
_symmetry.space_group_name_H-M   'P 1'
#
loop_
_entity.id
_entity.type
_entity.pdbx_description
1 polymer ?
#
loop_
_entity_poly.entity_id
_entity_poly.type
_entity_poly.pdbx_seq_one_letter_code
_entity_poly.pdbx_strand_id
1 'polypeptide(L)' 'MGEHDTKPAVDREFTERAASAWIRAADAGVIDAGELAWLLAHLDAGPVAEIVGIRG' A
#
# COMPACT_ATOMS: atom_id res chain seq x y z
N MET A 1 -32.40 -1.89 2.03
CA MET A 1 -31.62 -2.45 3.16
C MET A 1 -30.18 -2.48 2.66
N GLY A 2 -29.27 -1.72 3.29
CA GLY A 2 -28.01 -1.30 2.67
C GLY A 2 -27.05 -2.46 2.36
N GLU A 3 -26.54 -2.47 1.14
CA GLU A 3 -25.26 -3.11 0.81
C GLU A 3 -24.18 -2.31 1.52
N HIS A 4 -23.72 -2.81 2.67
CA HIS A 4 -22.42 -2.43 3.17
C HIS A 4 -21.41 -3.17 2.32
N ASP A 5 -20.94 -2.50 1.28
CA ASP A 5 -19.72 -2.87 0.56
C ASP A 5 -18.57 -2.86 1.58
N THR A 6 -18.40 -3.95 2.31
CA THR A 6 -17.22 -4.19 3.16
C THR A 6 -16.07 -4.50 2.23
N LYS A 7 -15.63 -3.47 1.50
CA LYS A 7 -14.30 -3.43 0.93
C LYS A 7 -13.34 -3.79 2.05
N PRO A 8 -12.56 -4.87 1.95
CA PRO A 8 -11.64 -5.24 3.01
C PRO A 8 -10.71 -4.05 3.17
N ALA A 9 -10.87 -3.32 4.28
CA ALA A 9 -9.85 -2.41 4.71
C ALA A 9 -8.60 -3.27 4.78
N VAL A 10 -7.57 -2.91 4.02
CA VAL A 10 -6.26 -3.50 4.22
C VAL A 10 -5.97 -3.36 5.70
N ASP A 11 -6.01 -4.47 6.43
CA ASP A 11 -5.88 -4.44 7.88
C ASP A 11 -4.51 -3.85 8.23
N ARG A 12 -4.43 -3.07 9.30
CA ARG A 12 -3.16 -2.50 9.76
C ARG A 12 -2.06 -3.56 9.88
N GLU A 13 -2.46 -4.77 10.29
CA GLU A 13 -1.59 -5.94 10.34
C GLU A 13 -0.99 -6.30 8.97
N PHE A 14 -1.75 -6.20 7.88
CA PHE A 14 -1.25 -6.45 6.53
C PHE A 14 -0.22 -5.38 6.13
N THR A 15 -0.53 -4.11 6.34
CA THR A 15 0.39 -2.98 6.08
C THR A 15 1.70 -3.18 6.84
N GLU A 16 1.65 -3.51 8.13
CA GLU A 16 2.84 -3.75 8.95
C GLU A 16 3.66 -4.95 8.44
N ARG A 17 2.99 -6.04 8.03
CA ARG A 17 3.66 -7.23 7.46
C ARG A 17 4.28 -6.95 6.10
N ALA A 18 3.59 -6.24 5.22
CA ALA A 18 4.09 -5.88 3.89
C ALA A 18 5.31 -4.96 3.98
N ALA A 19 5.25 -3.91 4.81
CA ALA A 19 6.38 -3.02 5.06
C ALA A 19 7.59 -3.81 5.59
N SER A 20 7.38 -4.69 6.56
CA SER A 20 8.45 -5.51 7.14
C SER A 20 9.07 -6.47 6.12
N ALA A 21 8.26 -7.06 5.23
CA ALA A 21 8.75 -7.96 4.19
C ALA A 21 9.60 -7.22 3.15
N TRP A 22 9.18 -6.03 2.73
CA TRP A 22 9.93 -5.23 1.75
C TRP A 22 11.24 -4.67 2.31
N ILE A 23 11.26 -4.27 3.58
CA ILE A 23 12.52 -3.88 4.25
C ILE A 23 13.52 -5.03 4.22
N ARG A 24 13.07 -6.27 4.50
CA ARG A 24 13.94 -7.46 4.44
C ARG A 24 14.40 -7.77 3.01
N ALA A 25 13.54 -7.55 2.02
CA ALA A 25 13.92 -7.72 0.61
C ALA A 25 15.01 -6.72 0.19
N ALA A 26 14.93 -5.47 0.65
CA ALA A 26 15.95 -4.46 0.40
C ALA A 26 17.28 -4.79 1.11
N ASP A 27 17.23 -5.24 2.37
CA ASP A 27 18.41 -5.69 3.12
C ASP A 27 19.11 -6.88 2.44
N ALA A 28 18.32 -7.79 1.88
CA ALA A 28 18.81 -8.92 1.07
C ALA A 28 19.28 -8.53 -0.34
N GLY A 29 19.13 -7.26 -0.74
CA GLY A 29 19.51 -6.75 -2.07
C GLY A 29 18.60 -7.22 -3.21
N VAL A 30 17.40 -7.71 -2.90
CA VAL A 30 16.41 -8.14 -3.90
C VAL A 30 15.77 -6.95 -4.61
N ILE A 31 15.57 -5.85 -3.86
CA ILE A 31 15.07 -4.57 -4.37
C ILE A 31 16.02 -3.45 -3.92
N ASP A 32 16.08 -2.36 -4.67
CA ASP A 32 16.88 -1.20 -4.30
C ASP A 32 16.13 -0.23 -3.37
N ALA A 33 16.85 0.73 -2.80
CA ALA A 33 16.29 1.69 -1.84
C ALA A 33 15.22 2.61 -2.45
N GLY A 34 15.29 2.92 -3.74
CA GLY A 34 14.29 3.70 -4.46
C GLY A 34 13.00 2.92 -4.67
N GLU A 35 13.10 1.64 -5.03
CA GLU A 35 11.94 0.76 -5.14
C GLU A 35 11.26 0.52 -3.78
N LEU A 36 12.04 0.31 -2.71
CA LEU A 36 11.50 0.24 -1.34
C LEU A 36 10.75 1.52 -0.96
N ALA A 37 11.33 2.70 -1.25
CA ALA A 37 10.71 3.97 -0.92
C ALA A 37 9.38 4.17 -1.66
N TRP A 38 9.32 3.77 -2.93
CA TRP A 38 8.08 3.80 -3.72
C TRP A 38 7.02 2.86 -3.13
N LEU A 39 7.39 1.62 -2.81
CA LEU A 39 6.47 0.64 -2.23
C LEU A 39 5.86 1.11 -0.90
N LEU A 40 6.69 1.61 0.01
CA LEU A 40 6.23 2.11 1.32
C LEU A 40 5.31 3.34 1.17
N ALA A 41 5.59 4.23 0.22
CA ALA A 41 4.74 5.40 -0.05
C ALA A 41 3.34 5.02 -0.58
N HIS A 42 3.21 3.86 -1.22
CA HIS A 42 1.95 3.39 -1.81
C HIS A 42 1.23 2.34 -0.95
N LEU A 43 1.80 1.94 0.19
CA LEU A 43 1.26 0.86 1.02
C LEU A 43 0.01 1.26 1.82
N ASP A 44 -0.09 2.53 2.22
CA ASP A 44 -1.25 3.08 2.94
C ASP A 44 -2.13 3.96 2.04
N ALA A 45 -1.80 4.06 0.75
CA ALA A 45 -2.67 4.67 -0.24
C ALA A 45 -3.85 3.72 -0.51
N GLY A 46 -4.80 3.70 0.43
CA GLY A 46 -6.17 3.30 0.15
C GLY A 46 -6.74 4.11 -1.02
N PRO A 47 -7.98 3.87 -1.46
CA PRO A 47 -8.57 4.43 -2.68
C PRO A 47 -8.79 5.96 -2.64
N VAL A 48 -7.74 6.76 -2.48
CA VAL A 48 -7.75 8.22 -2.61
C VAL A 48 -7.44 8.63 -4.06
N ALA A 49 -7.15 7.67 -4.94
CA ALA A 49 -7.06 7.89 -6.39
C ALA A 49 -8.43 8.18 -7.04
N GLU A 50 -9.56 7.97 -6.33
CA GLU A 50 -10.88 8.43 -6.79
C GLU A 50 -11.18 9.89 -6.41
N ILE A 51 -10.42 10.47 -5.46
CA ILE A 51 -10.60 11.87 -5.02
C ILE A 51 -9.72 12.83 -5.85
N VAL A 52 -8.60 12.34 -6.40
CA VAL A 52 -7.86 13.09 -7.43
C VAL A 52 -8.56 12.89 -8.77
N GLY A 53 -9.63 13.65 -8.97
CA GLY A 53 -10.23 13.87 -10.27
C GLY A 53 -9.21 14.46 -11.24
N ILE A 54 -8.41 13.60 -11.88
CA ILE A 54 -7.84 13.92 -13.19
C ILE A 54 -8.95 13.71 -14.21
N ARG A 55 -9.89 14.67 -14.23
CA ARG A 55 -10.77 14.89 -15.38
C ARG A 55 -10.04 15.88 -16.28
N GLY A 56 -9.74 15.46 -17.50
CA GLY A 56 -9.53 16.39 -18.61
C GLY A 56 -10.81 17.14 -18.96
#